data_AF-A0A7Y2L0G5-F1
#
_entry.id   AF-A0A7Y2L0G5-F1
#
_cell.length_a   1.000
_cell.length_b   1.000
_cell.length_c   1.000
_cell.angle_alpha   90.00
_cell.angle_beta   90.00
_cell.angle_gamma   90.00
#
_symmetry.space_group_name_H-M   'P 1'
#
loop_
_entity.id
_entity.type
_entity.pdbx_description
1 polymer ?
#
loop_
_entity_poly.entity_id
_entity_poly.type
_entity_poly.pdbx_seq_one_letter_code
_entity_poly.pdbx_strand_id
1 'polypeptide(L)'
;LMQHLPRLAMTGQDTGSALRDLRVALNLLDLLAYSPRVTGERQRLLGQVVSEVGEYFSACLKAGERLPMPNGLQMTLDRTRRALNAREMQDEGEARVHLLHALSGLRLALLPGVEFIVDEHDLPQSHAHGIDGAPL
;
A
#
# COMPACT_ATOMS: atom_id res chain seq x y z
N LEU A 1 -13.87 24.73 -10.19
CA LEU A 1 -14.21 23.35 -9.79
C LEU A 1 -13.17 22.88 -8.78
N MET A 2 -13.58 22.92 -7.52
CA MET A 2 -13.00 22.40 -6.28
C MET A 2 -11.74 21.51 -6.41
N GLN A 3 -10.56 22.09 -6.17
CA GLN A 3 -9.38 21.33 -5.75
C GLN A 3 -9.45 21.09 -4.23
N HIS A 4 -10.24 20.12 -3.80
CA HIS A 4 -10.25 19.66 -2.41
C HIS A 4 -9.82 18.19 -2.31
N LEU A 5 -8.51 17.97 -2.47
CA LEU A 5 -7.83 16.89 -1.79
C LEU A 5 -6.61 17.39 -0.98
N PRO A 6 -6.80 18.26 0.03
CA PRO A 6 -5.78 18.37 1.07
C PRO A 6 -6.38 18.31 2.48
N ARG A 7 -6.88 17.16 2.96
CA ARG A 7 -7.18 16.93 4.40
C ARG A 7 -7.04 15.49 4.93
N LEU A 8 -6.36 14.59 4.23
CA LEU A 8 -5.99 13.27 4.82
C LEU A 8 -4.49 13.17 5.20
N ALA A 9 -3.68 14.16 4.81
CA ALA A 9 -2.26 14.22 5.17
C ALA A 9 -1.98 15.03 6.45
N MET A 10 -2.98 15.75 7.00
CA MET A 10 -2.78 16.73 8.08
C MET A 10 -3.14 16.25 9.50
N THR A 11 -3.64 15.04 9.69
CA THR A 11 -3.95 14.53 11.04
C THR A 11 -3.00 13.45 11.53
N GLY A 12 -2.07 12.95 10.72
CA GLY A 12 -1.03 11.99 11.16
C GLY A 12 -1.54 10.69 11.81
N GLN A 13 -2.85 10.48 11.91
CA GLN A 13 -3.45 9.49 12.83
C GLN A 13 -4.54 8.62 12.21
N ASP A 14 -4.82 8.69 10.90
CA ASP A 14 -5.93 7.89 10.34
C ASP A 14 -5.69 7.29 8.95
N THR A 15 -4.62 6.50 8.85
CA THR A 15 -4.65 5.31 7.99
C THR A 15 -4.46 4.08 8.87
N GLY A 16 -5.43 3.83 9.76
CA GLY A 16 -5.41 2.72 10.70
C GLY A 16 -5.13 1.36 10.04
N SER A 17 -4.69 0.39 10.85
CA SER A 17 -4.39 -0.99 10.41
C SER A 17 -5.50 -1.59 9.53
N ALA A 18 -6.77 -1.35 9.86
CA ALA A 18 -7.92 -1.79 9.08
C ALA A 18 -7.96 -1.21 7.65
N LEU A 19 -7.66 0.09 7.48
CA LEU A 19 -7.62 0.71 6.16
C LEU A 19 -6.42 0.22 5.34
N ARG A 20 -5.29 -0.06 6.01
CA ARG A 20 -4.13 -0.70 5.39
C ARG A 20 -4.48 -2.10 4.88
N ASP A 21 -5.16 -2.90 5.69
CA ASP A 21 -5.60 -4.25 5.31
C ASP A 21 -6.63 -4.23 4.19
N LEU A 22 -7.55 -3.27 4.21
CA LEU A 22 -8.49 -3.04 3.10
C LEU A 22 -7.74 -2.72 1.80
N ARG A 23 -6.71 -1.87 1.84
CA ARG A 23 -5.87 -1.59 0.66
C ARG A 23 -5.16 -2.85 0.19
N VAL A 24 -4.64 -3.69 1.08
CA VAL A 24 -4.05 -4.97 0.67
C VAL A 24 -5.09 -5.82 -0.06
N ALA A 25 -6.29 -5.97 0.50
CA ALA A 25 -7.37 -6.76 -0.08
C ALA A 25 -7.79 -6.24 -1.47
N LEU A 26 -7.96 -4.93 -1.63
CA LEU A 26 -8.33 -4.31 -2.91
C LEU A 26 -7.23 -4.50 -3.97
N ASN A 27 -5.96 -4.28 -3.60
CA ASN A 27 -4.86 -4.52 -4.55
C ASN A 27 -4.75 -6.01 -4.92
N LEU A 28 -4.96 -6.94 -3.99
CA LEU A 28 -5.00 -8.38 -4.31
C LEU A 28 -6.16 -8.72 -5.24
N LEU A 29 -7.33 -8.11 -5.04
CA LEU A 29 -8.48 -8.30 -5.92
C LEU A 29 -8.17 -7.80 -7.34
N ASP A 30 -7.53 -6.65 -7.47
CA ASP A 30 -7.08 -6.14 -8.78
C ASP A 30 -6.05 -7.07 -9.43
N LEU A 31 -5.08 -7.61 -8.67
CA LEU A 31 -4.16 -8.61 -9.20
C LEU A 31 -4.89 -9.84 -9.72
N LEU A 32 -5.85 -10.37 -8.95
CA LEU A 32 -6.64 -11.54 -9.35
C LEU A 32 -7.53 -11.25 -10.57
N ALA A 33 -8.11 -10.05 -10.65
CA ALA A 33 -8.96 -9.65 -11.76
C ALA A 33 -8.18 -9.55 -13.08
N TYR A 34 -6.93 -9.09 -13.04
CA TYR A 34 -6.11 -8.86 -14.24
C TYR A 34 -5.10 -9.97 -14.56
N SER A 35 -4.76 -10.84 -13.60
CA SER A 35 -3.83 -11.97 -13.79
C SER A 35 -4.19 -12.91 -14.96
N PRO A 36 -5.47 -13.25 -15.25
CA PRO A 36 -5.80 -14.10 -16.39
C PRO A 36 -5.45 -13.52 -17.77
N ARG A 37 -5.19 -12.20 -17.84
CA ARG A 37 -4.84 -11.49 -19.08
C ARG A 37 -3.35 -11.56 -19.41
N VAL A 38 -2.53 -12.12 -18.52
CA VAL A 38 -1.09 -12.31 -18.70
C VAL A 38 -0.78 -13.80 -18.64
N THR A 39 0.26 -14.25 -19.33
CA THR A 39 0.54 -15.69 -19.50
C THR A 39 1.94 -16.07 -19.03
N GLY A 40 2.15 -17.38 -18.84
CA GLY A 40 3.46 -17.96 -18.56
C GLY A 40 4.05 -17.55 -17.20
N GLU A 41 5.32 -17.18 -17.19
CA GLU A 41 6.05 -16.87 -15.97
C GLU A 41 5.43 -15.70 -15.18
N ARG A 42 4.90 -14.69 -15.88
CA ARG A 42 4.27 -13.52 -15.25
C ARG A 42 3.04 -13.92 -14.44
N GLN A 43 2.19 -14.76 -15.01
CA GLN A 43 1.01 -15.28 -14.32
C GLN A 43 1.39 -16.11 -13.09
N ARG A 44 2.42 -16.96 -13.23
CA ARG A 44 2.96 -17.75 -12.11
C ARG A 44 3.48 -16.86 -10.98
N LEU A 45 4.23 -15.81 -11.32
CA LEU A 45 4.76 -14.84 -10.36
C LEU A 45 3.65 -14.05 -9.64
N LEU A 46 2.57 -13.69 -10.35
CA LEU A 46 1.39 -13.08 -9.72
C LEU A 46 0.71 -14.04 -8.75
N GLY A 47 0.55 -15.31 -9.12
CA GLY A 47 0.02 -16.34 -8.22
C GLY A 47 0.89 -16.53 -6.97
N GLN A 48 2.22 -16.47 -7.14
CA GLN A 48 3.16 -16.53 -6.01
C GLN A 48 2.98 -15.34 -5.06
N VAL A 49 2.83 -14.10 -5.57
CA VAL A 49 2.54 -12.92 -4.74
C VAL A 49 1.26 -13.13 -3.93
N VAL A 50 0.18 -13.61 -4.55
CA VAL A 50 -1.10 -13.85 -3.85
C VAL A 50 -0.93 -14.88 -2.73
N SER A 51 -0.23 -15.99 -2.99
CA SER A 51 0.04 -17.03 -1.98
C SER A 51 0.84 -16.49 -0.81
N GLU A 52 1.96 -15.82 -1.07
CA GLU A 52 2.88 -15.31 -0.05
C GLU A 52 2.22 -14.22 0.83
N VAL A 53 1.35 -13.38 0.25
CA VAL A 53 0.57 -12.42 1.05
C VAL A 53 -0.44 -13.15 1.95
N GLY A 54 -1.10 -14.19 1.44
CA GLY A 54 -2.00 -15.03 2.26
C GLY A 54 -1.27 -15.70 3.43
N GLU A 55 -0.08 -16.25 3.17
CA GLU A 55 0.80 -16.84 4.19
C GLU A 55 1.23 -15.81 5.25
N TYR A 56 1.61 -14.61 4.81
CA TYR A 56 1.97 -13.51 5.70
C TYR A 56 0.81 -13.10 6.63
N PHE A 57 -0.40 -12.94 6.09
CA PHE A 57 -1.56 -12.62 6.92
C PHE A 57 -1.96 -13.76 7.84
N SER A 58 -1.81 -15.03 7.40
CA SER A 58 -1.99 -16.19 8.27
C SER A 58 -1.00 -16.18 9.44
N ALA A 59 0.26 -15.81 9.20
CA ALA A 59 1.27 -15.68 10.24
C ALA A 59 0.94 -14.54 11.22
N CYS A 60 0.49 -13.38 10.73
CA CYS A 60 0.03 -12.28 11.59
C CYS A 60 -1.15 -12.71 12.48
N LEU A 61 -2.14 -13.42 11.91
CA LEU A 61 -3.27 -13.94 12.68
C LEU A 61 -2.84 -14.92 13.77
N LYS A 62 -1.86 -15.80 13.48
CA LYS A 62 -1.29 -16.72 14.47
C LYS A 62 -0.53 -16.01 15.58
N ALA A 63 0.17 -14.92 15.25
CA ALA A 63 0.91 -14.12 16.22
C ALA A 63 0.00 -13.20 17.05
N GLY A 64 -1.22 -12.91 16.58
CA GLY A 64 -2.13 -11.94 17.20
C GLY A 64 -1.70 -10.48 16.99
N GLU A 65 -0.68 -10.24 16.17
CA GLU A 65 -0.11 -8.93 15.89
C GLU A 65 0.41 -8.83 14.46
N ARG A 66 0.75 -7.62 14.04
CA ARG A 66 1.34 -7.39 12.72
C ARG A 66 2.82 -7.74 12.75
N LEU A 67 3.21 -8.72 11.94
CA LEU A 67 4.62 -9.07 11.75
C LEU A 67 5.29 -8.14 10.72
N PRO A 68 6.61 -7.95 10.78
CA PRO A 68 7.34 -7.32 9.68
C PRO A 68 7.15 -8.11 8.38
N MET A 69 7.10 -7.41 7.25
CA MET A 69 6.97 -8.06 5.94
C MET A 69 8.18 -8.99 5.69
N PRO A 70 7.96 -10.28 5.34
CA PRO A 70 9.06 -11.20 5.04
C PRO A 70 9.90 -10.71 3.85
N ASN A 71 11.23 -10.79 3.96
CA ASN A 71 12.15 -10.43 2.88
C ASN A 71 11.86 -11.19 1.57
N GLY A 72 11.44 -12.47 1.69
CA GLY A 72 11.03 -13.27 0.54
C GLY A 72 9.89 -12.63 -0.26
N LEU A 73 8.85 -12.16 0.44
CA LEU A 73 7.71 -11.47 -0.17
C LEU A 73 8.14 -10.16 -0.84
N GLN A 74 9.04 -9.40 -0.23
CA GLN A 74 9.60 -8.20 -0.84
C GLN A 74 10.31 -8.51 -2.16
N MET A 75 11.16 -9.53 -2.17
CA MET A 75 11.89 -9.96 -3.38
C MET A 75 10.94 -10.47 -4.47
N THR A 76 9.89 -11.20 -4.10
CA THR A 76 8.86 -11.67 -5.05
C THR A 76 8.14 -10.49 -5.68
N LEU A 77 7.69 -9.50 -4.89
CA LEU A 77 7.06 -8.28 -5.42
C LEU A 77 7.95 -7.55 -6.43
N ASP A 78 9.24 -7.38 -6.10
CA ASP A 78 10.20 -6.72 -7.00
C ASP A 78 10.46 -7.51 -8.27
N ARG A 79 10.58 -8.84 -8.17
CA ARG A 79 10.75 -9.73 -9.32
C ARG A 79 9.52 -9.67 -10.25
N THR A 80 8.31 -9.77 -9.69
CA THR A 80 7.07 -9.70 -10.45
C THR A 80 6.94 -8.34 -11.16
N ARG A 81 7.26 -7.24 -10.48
CA ARG A 81 7.27 -5.90 -11.08
C ARG A 81 8.25 -5.81 -12.26
N ARG A 82 9.44 -6.42 -12.16
CA ARG A 82 10.41 -6.46 -13.27
C ARG A 82 9.90 -7.29 -14.44
N ALA A 83 9.31 -8.46 -14.19
CA ALA A 83 8.74 -9.32 -15.22
C ALA A 83 7.61 -8.62 -16.00
N LEU A 84 6.75 -7.86 -15.32
CA LEU A 84 5.69 -7.06 -15.97
C LEU A 84 6.22 -5.84 -16.73
N ASN A 85 7.45 -5.40 -16.48
CA ASN A 85 8.09 -4.31 -17.23
C ASN A 85 8.92 -4.80 -18.42
N ALA A 86 8.98 -6.10 -18.67
CA ALA A 86 9.67 -6.65 -19.84
C ALA A 86 9.02 -6.14 -21.15
N ARG A 87 9.84 -5.90 -22.17
CA ARG A 87 9.43 -5.30 -23.46
C ARG A 87 8.32 -6.09 -24.17
N GLU A 88 8.29 -7.40 -23.99
CA GLU A 88 7.31 -8.33 -24.58
C GLU A 88 5.85 -8.05 -24.13
N MET A 89 5.65 -7.17 -23.14
CA MET A 89 4.34 -6.85 -22.58
C MET A 89 3.84 -5.44 -22.97
N GLN A 90 4.53 -4.75 -23.88
CA GLN A 90 4.06 -3.44 -24.37
C GLN A 90 2.69 -3.55 -25.08
N ASP A 91 2.37 -4.71 -25.65
CA ASP A 91 1.12 -4.97 -26.38
C ASP A 91 -0.06 -5.35 -25.47
N GLU A 92 0.17 -5.77 -24.22
CA GLU A 92 -0.86 -6.11 -23.22
C GLU A 92 -1.35 -4.86 -22.43
N GLY A 93 -1.24 -3.68 -23.06
CA GLY A 93 -1.12 -2.36 -22.44
C GLY A 93 -1.99 -2.06 -21.21
N GLU A 94 -3.30 -2.30 -21.29
CA GLU A 94 -4.23 -1.98 -20.19
C GLU A 94 -4.02 -2.92 -18.99
N ALA A 95 -3.98 -4.24 -19.21
CA ALA A 95 -3.81 -5.22 -18.14
C ALA A 95 -2.47 -5.04 -17.42
N ARG A 96 -1.40 -4.76 -18.17
CA ARG A 96 -0.09 -4.46 -17.62
C ARG A 96 -0.14 -3.26 -16.66
N VAL A 97 -0.79 -2.17 -17.05
CA VAL A 97 -0.88 -0.95 -16.23
C VAL A 97 -1.64 -1.24 -14.93
N HIS A 98 -2.78 -1.93 -15.01
CA HIS A 98 -3.54 -2.30 -13.80
C HIS A 98 -2.72 -3.18 -12.86
N LEU A 99 -2.01 -4.18 -13.38
CA LEU A 99 -1.16 -5.06 -12.56
C LEU A 99 0.01 -4.29 -11.91
N LEU A 100 0.63 -3.35 -12.63
CA LEU A 100 1.70 -2.52 -12.08
C LEU A 100 1.20 -1.56 -11.01
N HIS A 101 0.01 -0.97 -11.20
CA HIS A 101 -0.63 -0.15 -10.17
C HIS A 101 -0.96 -0.96 -8.92
N ALA A 102 -1.60 -2.12 -9.10
CA ALA A 102 -1.96 -3.01 -7.99
C ALA A 102 -0.73 -3.52 -7.22
N LEU A 103 0.35 -3.90 -7.91
CA LEU A 103 1.60 -4.29 -7.24
C LEU A 103 2.25 -3.13 -6.48
N SER A 104 2.20 -1.91 -7.04
CA SER A 104 2.76 -0.73 -6.38
C SER A 104 1.95 -0.37 -5.13
N GLY A 105 0.62 -0.39 -5.23
CA GLY A 105 -0.29 -0.20 -4.11
C GLY A 105 -0.13 -1.26 -3.03
N LEU A 106 -0.01 -2.53 -3.42
CA LEU A 106 0.24 -3.65 -2.51
C LEU A 106 1.55 -3.48 -1.75
N ARG A 107 2.65 -3.12 -2.44
CA ARG A 107 3.94 -2.87 -1.79
C ARG A 107 3.84 -1.74 -0.77
N LEU A 108 3.19 -0.62 -1.12
CA LEU A 108 2.99 0.50 -0.20
C LEU A 108 2.12 0.14 1.00
N ALA A 109 1.09 -0.69 0.80
CA ALA A 109 0.21 -1.14 1.88
C ALA A 109 0.88 -2.17 2.80
N LEU A 110 1.88 -2.92 2.32
CA LEU A 110 2.61 -3.91 3.10
C LEU A 110 3.83 -3.33 3.83
N LEU A 111 4.39 -2.21 3.37
CA LEU A 111 5.44 -1.53 4.09
C LEU A 111 4.92 -1.10 5.48
N PRO A 112 5.72 -1.24 6.55
CA PRO A 112 5.38 -0.63 7.81
C PRO A 112 5.19 0.86 7.53
N GLY A 113 3.97 1.36 7.76
CA GLY A 113 3.75 2.79 7.71
C GLY A 113 4.77 3.38 8.67
N VAL A 114 5.59 4.31 8.18
CA VAL A 114 6.43 5.13 9.05
C VAL A 114 5.45 5.73 10.06
N GLU A 115 5.44 5.20 11.27
CA GLU A 115 4.92 5.94 12.40
C GLU A 115 5.83 7.15 12.45
N PHE A 116 5.35 8.27 11.89
CA PHE A 116 5.93 9.54 12.21
C PHE A 116 5.76 9.65 13.71
N ILE A 117 6.86 9.42 14.44
CA ILE A 117 6.98 9.87 15.82
C ILE A 117 6.84 11.38 15.70
N VAL A 118 5.63 11.89 15.91
CA VAL A 118 5.44 13.31 16.13
C VAL A 118 6.05 13.53 17.49
N ASP A 119 7.27 14.06 17.52
CA ASP A 119 7.83 14.56 18.77
C ASP A 119 6.80 15.52 19.35
N GLU A 120 6.47 15.35 20.63
CA GLU A 120 5.47 16.16 21.34
C GLU A 120 5.77 17.67 21.29
N HIS A 121 6.99 18.03 20.86
CA HIS A 121 7.48 19.38 20.61
C HIS A 121 7.00 20.01 19.28
N ASP A 122 6.48 19.21 18.34
CA ASP A 122 5.97 19.66 17.02
C ASP A 122 4.44 19.76 16.97
N LEU A 123 3.76 19.53 18.10
CA LEU A 123 2.37 19.95 18.25
C LEU A 123 2.34 21.49 18.16
N PRO A 124 1.57 22.10 17.23
CA PRO A 124 1.41 23.53 17.21
C PRO A 124 0.90 23.95 18.58
N GLN A 125 1.69 24.77 19.28
CA GLN A 125 1.29 25.33 20.57
C GLN A 125 -0.09 25.92 20.37
N SER A 126 -1.05 25.44 21.17
CA SER A 126 -2.39 26.02 21.23
C SER A 126 -2.22 27.43 21.77
N HIS A 127 -1.96 28.39 20.86
CA HIS A 127 -2.11 29.79 21.17
C HIS A 127 -3.59 29.93 21.51
N ALA A 128 -3.87 30.12 22.81
CA ALA A 128 -5.20 30.45 23.29
C ALA A 128 -5.58 31.78 22.64
N HIS A 129 -6.21 31.70 21.47
CA HIS A 129 -6.76 32.87 20.80
C HIS A 129 -7.92 33.34 21.66
N GLY A 130 -7.80 34.54 22.23
CA GLY A 130 -8.96 35.24 22.77
C GLY A 130 -10.04 35.32 21.68
N ILE A 131 -11.29 35.32 22.11
CA ILE A 131 -12.51 35.34 21.28
C ILE A 131 -12.61 36.47 20.23
N ASP A 132 -11.59 37.34 20.12
CA ASP A 132 -11.52 38.45 19.17
C ASP A 132 -10.17 38.58 18.42
N GLY A 133 -9.31 37.55 18.43
CA GLY A 133 -8.19 37.45 17.48
C GLY A 133 -7.03 38.46 17.63
N ALA A 134 -6.89 39.18 18.74
CA ALA A 134 -5.72 40.03 19.00
C ALA A 134 -4.63 39.31 19.83
N PRO A 135 -3.33 39.48 19.50
CA PRO A 135 -2.23 38.92 20.29
C PRO A 135 -2.04 39.70 21.61
N LEU A 136 -1.72 38.98 22.70
CA LEU A 136 -1.22 39.56 23.97
C LEU A 136 0.26 39.93 23.85
#